data_AF-A0A9E8MJN6-F1
#
_entry.id   AF-A0A9E8MJN6-F1
#
_cell.length_a   1.000
_cell.length_b   1.000
_cell.length_c   1.000
_cell.angle_alpha   90.00
_cell.angle_beta   90.00
_cell.angle_gamma   90.00
#
_symmetry.space_group_name_H-M   'P 1'
#
loop_
_entity.id
_entity.type
_entity.pdbx_description
1 polymer ?
#
loop_
_entity_poly.entity_id
_entity_poly.type
_entity_poly.pdbx_seq_one_letter_code
_entity_poly.pdbx_strand_id
1 'polypeptide(L)'
;MTAHKVETPLGMAAEGDVVHCVQSGLTAFGGVLVRGQEITLTAAMIEGTLDRDGSSFLDRELSRPDGRLQKGAWPGGPTWTAGSVEEAEARERDRKVAWAEPNPVRRAAALRQVEATYGAALPTSRTLGAGTSNEVQIADQRSRMSSQGRLVTRSMTLHRES
;
A
#
# COMPACT_ATOMS: atom_id res chain seq x y z
N MET A 1 -28.56 23.19 -39.26
CA MET A 1 -28.15 21.84 -38.81
C MET A 1 -28.36 21.80 -37.31
N THR A 2 -29.49 21.26 -36.86
CA THR A 2 -29.86 21.20 -35.46
C THR A 2 -29.21 19.96 -34.87
N ALA A 3 -28.20 20.13 -34.02
CA ALA A 3 -27.56 19.00 -33.34
C ALA A 3 -28.57 18.41 -32.35
N HIS A 4 -29.14 17.25 -32.69
CA HIS A 4 -29.92 16.46 -31.75
C HIS A 4 -28.97 15.97 -30.66
N LYS A 5 -29.11 16.53 -29.45
CA LYS A 5 -28.45 16.02 -28.26
C LYS A 5 -29.07 14.65 -27.97
N VAL A 6 -28.38 13.60 -28.36
CA VAL A 6 -28.76 12.23 -28.00
C VAL A 6 -28.57 12.12 -26.50
N GLU A 7 -29.67 12.07 -25.75
CA GLU A 7 -29.63 11.78 -24.33
C GLU A 7 -29.32 10.29 -24.16
N THR A 8 -28.06 10.00 -23.88
CA THR A 8 -27.60 8.64 -23.61
C THR A 8 -28.27 8.13 -22.33
N PRO A 9 -28.86 6.91 -22.35
CA PRO A 9 -29.54 6.36 -21.17
C PRO A 9 -28.61 6.32 -19.94
N LEU A 10 -29.19 6.61 -18.79
CA LEU A 10 -28.52 6.60 -17.48
C LEU A 10 -27.74 5.29 -17.29
N GLY A 11 -26.41 5.38 -17.29
CA GLY A 11 -25.49 4.25 -17.09
C GLY A 11 -24.63 3.87 -18.29
N MET A 12 -24.98 4.31 -19.51
CA MET A 12 -24.14 4.04 -20.70
C MET A 12 -23.10 5.14 -20.92
N ALA A 13 -21.88 4.75 -21.30
CA ALA A 13 -20.82 5.68 -21.67
C ALA A 13 -21.16 6.42 -22.97
N ALA A 14 -21.00 7.75 -22.97
CA ALA A 14 -21.17 8.58 -24.16
C ALA A 14 -19.88 9.33 -24.52
N GLU A 15 -19.70 9.64 -25.79
CA GLU A 15 -18.62 10.54 -26.21
C GLU A 15 -18.80 11.92 -25.55
N GLY A 16 -17.70 12.46 -25.02
CA GLY A 16 -17.67 13.70 -24.25
C GLY A 16 -17.99 13.55 -22.77
N ASP A 17 -18.45 12.38 -22.30
CA ASP A 17 -18.61 12.12 -20.87
C ASP A 17 -17.24 12.23 -20.17
N VAL A 18 -17.24 12.83 -18.98
CA VAL A 18 -16.09 12.75 -18.07
C VAL A 18 -16.33 11.57 -17.13
N VAL A 19 -15.29 10.74 -16.96
CA VAL A 19 -15.26 9.69 -15.94
C VAL A 19 -14.03 9.87 -15.06
N HIS A 20 -14.12 9.46 -13.81
CA HIS A 20 -12.98 9.46 -12.89
C HIS A 20 -12.68 8.05 -12.40
N CYS A 21 -11.40 7.81 -12.12
CA CYS A 21 -10.94 6.54 -11.59
C CYS A 21 -10.98 6.51 -10.07
N VAL A 22 -11.68 5.54 -9.50
CA VAL A 22 -11.82 5.38 -8.04
C VAL A 22 -10.68 4.54 -7.47
N GLN A 23 -9.98 3.75 -8.29
CA GLN A 23 -8.90 2.87 -7.82
C GLN A 23 -7.72 2.86 -8.78
N SER A 24 -6.50 3.04 -8.26
CA SER A 24 -5.27 2.92 -9.06
C SER A 24 -5.06 1.49 -9.58
N GLY A 25 -4.36 1.37 -10.71
CA GLY A 25 -3.93 0.09 -11.28
C GLY A 25 -4.86 -0.48 -12.36
N LEU A 26 -5.98 0.18 -12.65
CA LEU A 26 -6.83 -0.20 -13.78
C LEU A 26 -6.10 0.10 -15.09
N THR A 27 -5.87 -0.91 -15.93
CA THR A 27 -5.32 -0.70 -17.27
C THR A 27 -6.46 -0.47 -18.26
N ALA A 28 -6.53 0.72 -18.84
CA ALA A 28 -7.52 1.11 -19.84
C ALA A 28 -6.96 2.21 -20.74
N PHE A 29 -7.50 2.35 -21.94
CA PHE A 29 -7.17 3.44 -22.87
C PHE A 29 -5.66 3.57 -23.19
N GLY A 30 -4.93 2.44 -23.19
CA GLY A 30 -3.51 2.40 -23.48
C GLY A 30 -2.59 2.77 -22.30
N GLY A 31 -3.11 2.89 -21.08
CA GLY A 31 -2.30 3.19 -19.89
C GLY A 31 -2.83 2.60 -18.59
N VAL A 32 -2.05 2.74 -17.53
CA VAL A 32 -2.49 2.43 -16.16
C VAL A 32 -3.09 3.70 -15.56
N LEU A 33 -4.35 3.62 -15.15
CA LEU A 33 -5.08 4.71 -14.54
C LEU A 33 -4.73 4.81 -13.05
N VAL A 34 -4.68 6.04 -12.55
CA VAL A 34 -4.46 6.35 -11.15
C VAL A 34 -5.75 6.88 -10.51
N ARG A 35 -5.94 6.63 -9.22
CA ARG A 35 -7.10 7.15 -8.48
C ARG A 35 -7.19 8.68 -8.61
N GLY A 36 -8.40 9.19 -8.81
CA GLY A 36 -8.69 10.60 -9.04
C GLY A 36 -8.38 11.09 -10.45
N GLN A 37 -7.80 10.25 -11.33
CA GLN A 37 -7.61 10.62 -12.73
C GLN A 37 -8.97 10.79 -13.42
N GLU A 38 -9.16 11.94 -14.04
CA GLU A 38 -10.31 12.25 -14.89
C GLU A 38 -9.97 12.01 -16.36
N ILE A 39 -10.95 11.49 -17.10
CA ILE A 39 -10.81 11.09 -18.49
C ILE A 39 -12.06 11.55 -19.23
N THR A 40 -11.88 12.36 -20.27
CA THR A 40 -12.94 12.67 -21.24
C THR A 40 -13.01 11.55 -22.26
N LEU A 41 -14.14 10.85 -22.32
CA LEU A 41 -14.35 9.75 -23.23
C LEU A 41 -14.45 10.25 -24.67
N THR A 42 -13.69 9.61 -25.56
CA THR A 42 -13.78 9.81 -27.01
C THR A 42 -14.52 8.65 -27.66
N ALA A 43 -15.09 8.83 -28.85
CA ALA A 43 -15.70 7.72 -29.59
C ALA A 43 -14.76 6.51 -29.73
N ALA A 44 -13.48 6.76 -30.06
CA ALA A 44 -12.47 5.71 -30.22
C ALA A 44 -12.18 4.95 -28.91
N MET A 45 -12.20 5.64 -27.77
CA MET A 45 -12.05 4.99 -26.47
C MET A 45 -13.22 4.06 -26.18
N ILE A 46 -14.45 4.52 -26.43
CA ILE A 46 -15.66 3.73 -26.20
C ILE A 46 -15.68 2.51 -27.12
N GLU A 47 -15.41 2.69 -28.42
CA GLU A 47 -15.32 1.60 -29.38
C GLU A 47 -14.27 0.56 -28.97
N GLY A 48 -13.10 1.01 -28.51
CA GLY A 48 -12.02 0.14 -28.01
C GLY A 48 -12.37 -0.64 -26.74
N THR A 49 -13.53 -0.40 -26.12
CA THR A 49 -13.98 -1.12 -24.91
C THR A 49 -14.98 -2.22 -25.20
N LEU A 50 -15.44 -2.33 -26.45
CA LEU A 50 -16.40 -3.33 -26.89
C LEU A 50 -15.74 -4.71 -27.01
N ASP A 51 -16.42 -5.74 -26.53
CA ASP A 51 -16.07 -7.12 -26.82
C ASP A 51 -16.67 -7.59 -28.15
N ARG A 52 -16.40 -8.85 -28.51
CA ARG A 52 -16.89 -9.47 -29.75
C ARG A 52 -18.42 -9.51 -29.87
N ASP A 53 -19.11 -9.45 -28.72
CA ASP A 53 -20.57 -9.54 -28.62
C ASP A 53 -21.20 -8.13 -28.54
N GLY A 54 -20.38 -7.07 -28.66
CA GLY A 54 -20.79 -5.68 -28.61
C GLY A 54 -21.00 -5.13 -27.20
N SER A 55 -20.57 -5.85 -26.16
CA SER A 55 -20.69 -5.38 -24.77
C SER A 55 -19.49 -4.54 -24.37
N SER A 56 -19.72 -3.37 -23.76
CA SER A 56 -18.65 -2.52 -23.23
C SER A 56 -18.31 -2.84 -21.78
N PHE A 57 -17.02 -2.94 -21.46
CA PHE A 57 -16.61 -2.97 -20.04
C PHE A 57 -16.91 -1.64 -19.33
N LEU A 58 -16.94 -0.51 -20.05
CA LEU A 58 -17.25 0.80 -19.43
C LEU A 58 -18.67 0.83 -18.91
N ASP A 59 -19.64 0.40 -19.71
CA ASP A 59 -21.04 0.35 -19.27
C ASP A 59 -21.21 -0.54 -18.03
N ARG A 60 -20.43 -1.62 -17.95
CA ARG A 60 -20.39 -2.50 -16.77
C ARG A 60 -19.76 -1.86 -15.54
N GLU A 61 -18.71 -1.06 -15.70
CA GLU A 61 -18.08 -0.34 -14.58
C GLU A 61 -18.98 0.81 -14.10
N LEU A 62 -19.55 1.59 -15.04
CA LEU A 62 -20.36 2.77 -14.74
C LEU A 62 -21.76 2.44 -14.18
N SER A 63 -22.27 1.24 -14.43
CA SER A 63 -23.53 0.77 -13.84
C SER A 63 -23.37 0.24 -12.41
N ARG A 64 -22.14 0.03 -11.94
CA ARG A 64 -21.85 -0.53 -10.62
C ARG A 64 -21.52 0.57 -9.61
N PRO A 65 -22.14 0.57 -8.41
CA PRO A 65 -21.81 1.54 -7.37
C PRO A 65 -20.37 1.37 -6.86
N ASP A 66 -19.82 0.16 -6.93
CA ASP A 66 -18.44 -0.20 -6.59
C ASP A 66 -17.51 -0.28 -7.81
N GLY A 67 -17.95 0.24 -8.96
CA GLY A 67 -17.14 0.34 -10.16
C GLY A 67 -15.84 1.12 -9.92
N ARG A 68 -14.77 0.70 -10.62
CA ARG A 68 -13.47 1.37 -10.58
C ARG A 68 -13.45 2.67 -11.39
N LEU A 69 -14.46 2.86 -12.25
CA LEU A 69 -14.74 4.10 -12.96
C LEU A 69 -16.12 4.59 -12.58
N GLN A 70 -16.26 5.90 -12.39
CA GLN A 70 -17.55 6.54 -12.14
C GLN A 70 -17.71 7.78 -13.03
N LYS A 71 -18.97 8.13 -13.33
CA LYS A 71 -19.30 9.30 -14.13
C LYS A 71 -19.06 10.60 -13.36
N GLY A 72 -18.68 11.63 -14.10
CA GLY A 72 -18.43 12.98 -13.61
C GLY A 72 -16.98 13.21 -13.17
N ALA A 73 -16.70 14.46 -12.82
CA ALA A 73 -15.42 14.88 -12.24
C ALA A 73 -15.18 14.18 -10.89
N TRP A 74 -13.90 14.06 -10.52
CA TRP A 74 -13.49 13.56 -9.21
C TRP A 74 -14.11 14.47 -8.13
N PRO A 75 -14.85 13.92 -7.15
CA PRO A 75 -15.53 14.73 -6.13
C PRO A 75 -14.57 15.44 -5.16
N GLY A 76 -13.26 15.23 -5.31
CA GLY A 76 -12.21 15.75 -4.44
C GLY A 76 -11.76 14.74 -3.40
N GLY A 77 -10.82 15.16 -2.55
CA GLY A 77 -10.16 14.28 -1.58
C GLY A 77 -8.91 13.61 -2.14
N PRO A 78 -8.27 12.74 -1.34
CA PRO A 78 -6.98 12.16 -1.67
C PRO A 78 -7.07 11.24 -2.89
N THR A 79 -6.10 11.39 -3.78
CA THR A 79 -5.87 10.53 -4.95
C THR A 79 -5.11 9.25 -4.59
N TRP A 80 -5.09 8.88 -3.31
CA TRP A 80 -4.42 7.72 -2.75
C TRP A 80 -5.34 7.03 -1.75
N THR A 81 -5.10 5.75 -1.51
CA THR A 81 -5.82 4.95 -0.51
C THR A 81 -4.93 4.74 0.72
N ALA A 82 -5.48 4.78 1.93
CA ALA A 82 -4.68 4.55 3.13
C ALA A 82 -3.95 3.19 3.07
N GLY A 83 -2.65 3.18 3.37
CA GLY A 83 -1.78 2.01 3.29
C GLY A 83 -1.34 1.59 1.87
N SER A 84 -1.73 2.33 0.84
CA SER A 84 -1.31 2.07 -0.55
C SER A 84 0.10 2.57 -0.85
N VAL A 85 0.69 2.08 -1.95
CA VAL A 85 1.99 2.59 -2.44
C VAL A 85 1.86 4.07 -2.83
N GLU A 86 0.73 4.45 -3.39
CA GLU A 86 0.41 5.83 -3.78
C GLU A 86 0.35 6.75 -2.56
N GLU A 87 -0.14 6.29 -1.41
CA GLU A 87 -0.07 7.03 -0.15
C GLU A 87 1.38 7.19 0.30
N ALA A 88 2.19 6.13 0.23
CA ALA A 88 3.59 6.20 0.61
C ALA A 88 4.37 7.18 -0.27
N GLU A 89 4.10 7.20 -1.58
CA GLU A 89 4.68 8.15 -2.53
C GLU A 89 4.20 9.58 -2.29
N ALA A 90 2.89 9.78 -2.04
CA ALA A 90 2.33 11.09 -1.72
C ALA A 90 2.94 11.65 -0.41
N ARG A 91 3.00 10.82 0.63
CA ARG A 91 3.69 11.12 1.90
C ARG A 91 5.14 11.51 1.64
N GLU A 92 5.86 10.77 0.79
CA GLU A 92 7.26 11.05 0.49
C GLU A 92 7.47 12.35 -0.28
N ARG A 93 6.61 12.64 -1.27
CA ARG A 93 6.64 13.91 -2.02
C ARG A 93 6.45 15.09 -1.07
N ASP A 94 5.42 15.05 -0.23
CA ASP A 94 5.11 16.15 0.68
C ASP A 94 6.18 16.30 1.77
N ARG A 95 6.74 15.18 2.25
CA ARG A 95 7.88 15.19 3.17
C ARG A 95 9.10 15.86 2.54
N LYS A 96 9.41 15.58 1.28
CA LYS A 96 10.52 16.23 0.55
C LYS A 96 10.29 17.74 0.41
N VAL A 97 9.06 18.16 0.06
CA VAL A 97 8.69 19.58 0.01
C VAL A 97 8.86 20.25 1.37
N ALA A 98 8.39 19.60 2.44
CA ALA A 98 8.56 20.10 3.80
C ALA A 98 10.05 20.27 4.17
N TRP A 99 10.91 19.30 3.84
CA TRP A 99 12.35 19.40 4.10
C TRP A 99 13.06 20.48 3.27
N ALA A 100 12.56 20.77 2.07
CA ALA A 100 13.09 21.83 1.22
C ALA A 100 12.81 23.24 1.78
N GLU A 101 11.87 23.40 2.71
CA GLU A 101 11.54 24.70 3.34
C GLU A 101 12.77 25.25 4.11
N PRO A 102 13.31 26.43 3.74
CA PRO A 102 14.51 26.98 4.40
C PRO A 102 14.27 27.41 5.85
N ASN A 103 13.08 27.90 6.18
CA ASN A 103 12.80 28.40 7.52
C ASN A 103 12.50 27.22 8.48
N PRO A 104 13.23 27.06 9.60
CA PRO A 104 13.08 25.91 10.47
C PRO A 104 11.70 25.82 11.14
N VAL A 105 11.07 26.96 11.45
CA VAL A 105 9.73 27.00 12.06
C VAL A 105 8.67 26.57 11.05
N ARG A 106 8.77 27.04 9.80
CA ARG A 106 7.85 26.66 8.71
C ARG A 106 8.04 25.20 8.32
N ARG A 107 9.28 24.72 8.27
CA ARG A 107 9.61 23.31 8.05
C ARG A 107 8.96 22.41 9.10
N ALA A 108 9.10 22.76 10.38
CA ALA A 108 8.49 22.00 11.47
C ALA A 108 6.95 21.97 11.36
N ALA A 109 6.33 23.09 10.98
CA ALA A 109 4.88 23.14 10.73
C ALA A 109 4.47 22.28 9.53
N ALA A 110 5.22 22.32 8.43
CA ALA A 110 4.97 21.50 7.24
C ALA A 110 5.10 20.01 7.54
N LEU A 111 6.12 19.59 8.31
CA LEU A 111 6.29 18.20 8.73
C LEU A 111 5.13 17.72 9.62
N ARG A 112 4.63 18.56 10.54
CA ARG A 112 3.42 18.25 11.32
C ARG A 112 2.19 18.10 10.44
N GLN A 113 2.08 18.89 9.37
CA GLN A 113 0.98 18.75 8.42
C GLN A 113 1.05 17.42 7.67
N VAL A 114 2.24 17.01 7.23
CA VAL A 114 2.46 15.68 6.61
C VAL A 114 2.05 14.57 7.58
N GLU A 115 2.48 14.64 8.85
CA GLU A 115 2.08 13.66 9.86
C GLU A 115 0.57 13.66 10.13
N ALA A 116 -0.08 14.84 10.16
CA ALA A 116 -1.53 14.94 10.32
C ALA A 116 -2.31 14.37 9.13
N THR A 117 -1.80 14.52 7.91
CA THR A 117 -2.46 14.05 6.68
C THR A 117 -2.27 12.55 6.46
N TYR A 118 -1.07 12.01 6.72
CA TYR A 118 -0.72 10.63 6.37
C TYR A 118 -0.48 9.71 7.58
N GLY A 119 -0.59 10.22 8.81
CA GLY A 119 -0.22 9.51 10.03
C GLY A 119 1.28 9.52 10.32
N ALA A 120 1.64 9.05 11.52
CA ALA A 120 3.03 8.91 11.94
C ALA A 120 3.81 7.97 10.99
N ALA A 121 5.06 8.31 10.72
CA ALA A 121 5.93 7.42 9.94
C ALA A 121 6.03 6.07 10.64
N LEU A 122 5.74 4.98 9.91
CA LEU A 122 5.95 3.64 10.42
C LEU A 122 7.42 3.49 10.82
N PRO A 123 7.72 2.95 12.01
CA PRO A 123 9.10 2.74 12.43
C PRO A 123 9.82 1.86 11.41
N THR A 124 10.87 2.41 10.79
CA THR A 124 11.71 1.70 9.82
C THR A 124 12.53 0.58 10.47
N SER A 125 12.62 0.58 11.80
CA SER A 125 13.17 -0.49 12.62
C SER A 125 12.06 -1.46 13.03
N ARG A 126 11.85 -2.51 12.23
CA ARG A 126 11.42 -3.79 12.80
C ARG A 126 12.67 -4.46 13.33
N THR A 127 13.01 -4.22 14.59
CA THR A 127 13.85 -5.17 15.31
C THR A 127 13.06 -6.47 15.29
N LEU A 128 13.48 -7.45 14.47
CA LEU A 128 13.03 -8.82 14.62
C LEU A 128 13.43 -9.20 16.05
N GLY A 129 12.49 -9.05 16.98
CA GLY A 129 12.65 -9.57 18.32
C GLY A 129 12.87 -11.06 18.13
N ALA A 130 14.13 -11.49 18.28
CA ALA A 130 14.43 -12.88 18.54
C ALA A 130 13.55 -13.23 19.73
N GLY A 131 12.48 -13.98 19.45
CA GLY A 131 11.56 -14.44 20.46
C GLY A 131 12.37 -15.04 21.59
N THR A 132 11.98 -14.68 22.80
CA THR A 132 12.40 -15.30 24.05
C THR A 132 12.37 -16.83 23.91
N SER A 133 13.50 -17.42 23.53
CA SER A 133 13.77 -18.87 23.58
C SER A 133 15.19 -19.17 24.04
N ASN A 134 15.95 -18.15 24.46
CA ASN A 134 17.30 -18.35 24.98
C ASN A 134 17.32 -18.95 26.39
N GLU A 135 16.28 -18.75 27.20
CA GLU A 135 16.30 -19.23 28.60
C GLU A 135 16.18 -20.76 28.70
N VAL A 136 15.40 -21.39 27.82
CA VAL A 136 15.24 -22.86 27.78
C VAL A 136 16.45 -23.53 27.14
N GLN A 137 17.07 -22.91 26.12
CA GLN A 137 18.26 -23.45 25.47
C GLN A 137 19.52 -23.37 26.35
N ILE A 138 19.69 -22.30 27.14
CA ILE A 138 20.82 -22.18 28.08
C ILE A 138 20.69 -23.19 29.23
N ALA A 139 19.47 -23.47 29.71
CA ALA A 139 19.23 -24.47 30.74
C ALA A 139 19.52 -25.91 30.25
N ASP A 140 19.10 -26.25 29.03
CA ASP A 140 19.34 -27.57 28.44
C ASP A 140 20.83 -27.81 28.13
N GLN A 141 21.55 -26.78 27.67
CA GLN A 141 22.98 -26.89 27.40
C GLN A 141 23.81 -27.11 28.69
N ARG A 142 23.42 -26.49 29.81
CA ARG A 142 24.07 -26.73 31.12
C ARG A 142 23.80 -28.13 31.67
N SER A 143 22.59 -28.67 31.48
CA SER A 143 22.26 -30.06 31.87
C SER A 143 23.08 -31.10 31.09
N ARG A 144 23.33 -30.86 29.79
CA ARG A 144 24.13 -31.76 28.94
C ARG A 144 25.63 -31.75 29.26
N MET A 145 26.18 -30.63 29.70
CA MET A 145 27.60 -30.55 30.10
C MET A 145 27.85 -31.20 31.48
N SER A 146 26.88 -31.13 32.40
CA SER A 146 26.96 -31.76 33.72
C SER A 146 26.94 -33.29 33.65
N SER A 147 26.25 -33.89 32.67
CA SER A 147 26.14 -35.34 32.54
C SER A 147 27.34 -36.03 31.87
N GLN A 148 28.20 -35.29 31.17
CA GLN A 148 29.43 -35.85 30.56
C GLN A 148 30.67 -35.83 31.47
N GLY A 149 30.63 -35.15 32.61
CA GLY A 149 31.80 -34.99 33.50
C GLY A 149 31.96 -36.05 34.60
N ARG A 150 31.10 -37.08 34.68
CA ARG A 150 31.06 -37.99 35.84
C ARG A 150 31.42 -39.43 35.49
N LEU A 151 32.65 -39.66 35.04
CA LEU A 151 33.26 -40.98 35.06
C LEU A 151 34.78 -40.85 35.30
N VAL A 152 35.26 -41.68 36.23
CA VAL A 152 36.65 -41.91 36.65
C VAL A 152 37.19 -41.02 37.78
N THR A 153 36.75 -41.31 39.02
CA THR A 153 37.67 -41.29 40.17
C THR A 153 37.86 -42.73 40.64
N ARG A 154 38.96 -43.33 40.16
CA ARG A 154 39.47 -44.63 40.59
C ARG A 154 40.14 -44.41 41.95
N SER A 155 39.56 -44.96 43.02
CA SER A 155 40.12 -44.89 44.38
C SER A 155 41.51 -45.53 44.42
N MET A 156 42.55 -44.74 44.69
CA MET A 156 43.85 -45.23 45.15
C MET A 156 43.92 -45.09 46.67
N THR A 157 43.79 -46.23 47.33
CA THR A 157 44.13 -46.44 48.73
C THR A 157 45.64 -46.35 48.88
N LEU A 158 46.15 -45.54 49.81
CA LEU A 158 47.51 -45.70 50.33
C LEU A 158 47.57 -45.29 51.80
N HIS A 159 47.77 -46.32 52.62
CA HIS A 159 48.24 -46.28 53.99
C HIS A 159 49.48 -45.40 54.14
N ARG A 160 49.54 -44.65 55.24
CA ARG A 160 50.77 -44.60 56.04
C ARG A 160 50.46 -44.26 57.50
N GLU A 161 50.67 -45.26 58.34
CA GLU A 161 50.76 -45.19 59.79
C GLU A 161 52.05 -44.47 60.22
N SER A 162 51.98 -43.92 61.44
CA SER A 162 53.08 -43.29 62.18
C SER A 162 54.07 -44.30 62.76
#